data_AF-A0A2Z4NCW4-F1
#
_entry.id   AF-A0A2Z4NCW4-F1
#
_cell.length_a   1.000
_cell.length_b   1.000
_cell.length_c   1.000
_cell.angle_alpha   90.00
_cell.angle_beta   90.00
_cell.angle_gamma   90.00
#
_symmetry.space_group_name_H-M   'P 1'
#
loop_
_entity.id
_entity.type
_entity.pdbx_description
1 polymer ?
#
loop_
_entity_poly.entity_id
_entity_poly.type
_entity_poly.pdbx_seq_one_letter_code
_entity_poly.pdbx_strand_id
1 'polypeptide(L)'
;MEKSKKIFIGLGSLMACIMPIAMISCVSGKQKEAKFKARDYLLRMKSYLKNNPNMDPELKQLLELAAKKFEAENNMIDYSKVSDSGAQSIIDQINTKINDWKMLVLICKI
;
A
#
# COMPACT_ATOMS: atom_id res chain seq x y z
N MET A 1 1.60 56.24 19.03
CA MET A 1 2.34 55.13 18.40
C MET A 1 1.42 53.93 18.35
N GLU A 2 1.27 53.15 17.29
CA GLU A 2 1.33 53.34 15.84
C GLU A 2 0.58 52.12 15.28
N LYS A 3 -0.28 52.32 14.28
CA LYS A 3 -1.03 51.24 13.62
C LYS A 3 -0.06 50.41 12.78
N SER A 4 -0.08 49.09 12.94
CA SER A 4 0.43 48.18 11.90
C SER A 4 -0.64 47.15 11.53
N LYS A 5 -1.38 47.49 10.47
CA LYS A 5 -2.03 46.52 9.57
C LYS A 5 -0.95 45.93 8.66
N LYS A 6 -1.15 44.67 8.23
CA LYS A 6 -0.75 44.01 6.96
C LYS A 6 -0.40 42.54 7.26
N ILE A 7 -0.72 41.50 6.48
CA ILE A 7 -1.41 41.29 5.20
C ILE A 7 -1.84 39.82 5.20
N PHE A 8 -3.04 39.54 4.72
CA PHE A 8 -3.59 38.21 4.48
C PHE A 8 -3.48 37.94 2.96
N ILE A 9 -2.44 37.23 2.49
CA ILE A 9 -2.33 36.60 1.16
C ILE A 9 -1.24 35.52 1.31
N GLY A 10 -1.38 34.27 0.90
CA GLY A 10 -2.44 33.61 0.17
C GLY A 10 -2.10 32.13 -0.03
N LEU A 11 -3.14 31.41 -0.47
CA LEU A 11 -3.19 30.16 -1.23
C LEU A 11 -2.03 29.16 -1.14
N GLY A 12 -2.39 27.93 -0.78
CA GLY A 12 -1.83 26.76 -1.48
C GLY A 12 -1.06 25.77 -0.64
N SER A 13 -1.54 25.43 0.57
CA SER A 13 -1.28 24.08 1.05
C SER A 13 -2.50 23.27 0.70
N LEU A 14 -2.39 22.42 -0.33
CA LEU A 14 -3.27 21.26 -0.45
C LEU A 14 -3.31 20.64 0.95
N MET A 15 -4.45 20.77 1.63
CA MET A 15 -4.86 19.71 2.54
C MET A 15 -4.96 18.47 1.65
N ALA A 16 -3.84 17.78 1.49
CA ALA A 16 -3.89 16.35 1.49
C ALA A 16 -4.64 16.03 2.78
N CYS A 17 -5.94 15.77 2.65
CA CYS A 17 -6.66 14.94 3.60
C CYS A 17 -5.91 13.61 3.58
N ILE A 18 -4.77 13.57 4.29
CA ILE A 18 -4.17 12.35 4.80
C ILE A 18 -5.24 11.91 5.79
N MET A 19 -6.24 11.21 5.25
CA MET A 19 -7.19 10.49 6.06
C MET A 19 -6.33 9.71 7.05
N PRO A 20 -6.55 9.85 8.36
CA PRO A 20 -5.88 9.00 9.32
C PRO A 20 -6.20 7.58 8.89
N ILE A 21 -5.18 6.85 8.43
CA ILE A 21 -5.28 5.40 8.30
C ILE A 21 -5.65 4.99 9.71
N ALA A 22 -6.89 4.52 9.85
CA ALA A 22 -7.53 4.24 11.11
C ALA A 22 -6.51 3.58 12.05
N MET A 23 -6.46 4.09 13.28
CA MET A 23 -5.89 3.38 14.40
C MET A 23 -6.51 1.98 14.45
N ILE A 24 -5.87 0.99 13.84
CA ILE A 24 -6.19 -0.42 14.07
C ILE A 24 -5.37 -0.81 15.30
N SER A 25 -5.81 -0.32 16.46
CA SER A 25 -5.45 -0.94 17.73
C SER A 25 -6.25 -2.25 17.86
N CYS A 26 -5.59 -3.29 18.38
CA CYS A 26 -6.13 -4.63 18.73
C CYS A 26 -6.21 -5.72 17.64
N VAL A 27 -5.17 -5.90 16.81
CA VAL A 27 -4.94 -7.21 16.17
C VAL A 27 -4.01 -8.03 17.06
N SER A 28 -4.58 -8.93 17.85
CA SER A 28 -3.86 -9.86 18.72
C SER A 28 -3.00 -10.84 17.88
N GLY A 29 -1.72 -10.53 17.63
CA GLY A 29 -0.72 -11.43 17.05
C GLY A 29 -0.18 -11.02 15.67
N LYS A 30 1.14 -11.12 15.49
CA LYS A 30 1.87 -10.76 14.26
C LYS A 30 1.42 -11.57 13.04
N GLN A 31 0.96 -12.80 13.24
CA GLN A 31 0.40 -13.67 12.22
C GLN A 31 -0.85 -13.08 11.57
N LYS A 32 -1.75 -12.52 12.39
CA LYS A 32 -2.98 -11.88 11.91
C LYS A 32 -2.65 -10.58 11.17
N GLU A 33 -1.69 -9.81 11.66
CA GLU A 33 -1.19 -8.61 10.98
C GLU A 33 -0.60 -8.95 9.60
N ALA A 34 0.26 -9.97 9.53
CA ALA A 34 0.86 -10.44 8.28
C ALA A 34 -0.21 -10.87 7.27
N LYS A 35 -1.18 -11.68 7.71
CA LYS A 35 -2.31 -12.13 6.88
C LYS A 35 -3.16 -10.95 6.36
N PHE A 36 -3.41 -9.96 7.21
CA PHE A 36 -4.17 -8.77 6.84
C PHE A 36 -3.40 -7.94 5.79
N LYS A 37 -2.11 -7.66 6.03
CA LYS A 37 -1.27 -6.91 5.09
C LYS A 37 -1.17 -7.59 3.72
N ALA A 38 -1.03 -8.91 3.69
CA ALA A 38 -0.99 -9.65 2.42
C ALA A 38 -2.30 -9.52 1.63
N ARG A 39 -3.45 -9.62 2.33
CA ARG A 39 -4.77 -9.42 1.73
C ARG A 39 -4.99 -7.98 1.25
N ASP A 40 -4.61 -7.00 2.06
CA ASP A 40 -4.71 -5.57 1.70
C ASP A 40 -3.86 -5.27 0.46
N TYR A 41 -2.63 -5.80 0.39
CA TYR A 41 -1.77 -5.64 -0.77
C TYR A 41 -2.40 -6.23 -2.04
N LEU A 42 -2.89 -7.47 -1.99
CA LEU A 42 -3.59 -8.09 -3.13
C LEU A 42 -4.81 -7.30 -3.60
N LEU A 43 -5.61 -6.80 -2.66
CA LEU A 43 -6.78 -5.99 -2.97
C LEU A 43 -6.38 -4.69 -3.67
N ARG A 44 -5.32 -4.02 -3.20
CA ARG A 44 -4.80 -2.81 -3.85
C ARG A 44 -4.30 -3.07 -5.26
N MET A 45 -3.56 -4.16 -5.48
CA MET A 45 -3.08 -4.55 -6.81
C MET A 45 -4.26 -4.81 -7.78
N LYS A 46 -5.23 -5.63 -7.35
CA LYS A 46 -6.43 -5.97 -8.15
C LYS A 46 -7.28 -4.72 -8.43
N SER A 47 -7.45 -3.85 -7.43
CA SER A 47 -8.19 -2.60 -7.61
C SER A 47 -7.49 -1.64 -8.56
N TYR A 48 -6.16 -1.55 -8.50
CA TYR A 48 -5.39 -0.71 -9.42
C TYR A 48 -5.53 -1.19 -10.87
N LEU A 49 -5.38 -2.50 -11.12
CA LEU A 49 -5.58 -3.10 -12.43
C LEU A 49 -7.00 -2.86 -12.99
N LYS A 50 -8.01 -2.95 -12.12
CA LYS A 50 -9.42 -2.68 -12.50
C LYS A 50 -9.66 -1.21 -12.83
N ASN A 51 -9.07 -0.29 -12.08
CA ASN A 51 -9.29 1.16 -12.22
C ASN A 51 -8.43 1.81 -13.32
N ASN A 52 -7.47 1.07 -13.91
CA ASN A 52 -6.61 1.56 -14.99
C ASN A 52 -6.75 0.65 -16.23
N PRO A 53 -7.93 0.64 -16.90
CA PRO A 53 -8.17 -0.25 -18.04
C PRO A 53 -7.32 0.11 -19.28
N ASN A 54 -6.90 1.38 -19.40
CA ASN A 54 -6.12 1.93 -20.52
C ASN A 54 -4.61 1.90 -20.26
N MET A 55 -4.16 1.08 -19.30
CA MET A 55 -2.74 0.86 -19.06
C MET A 55 -2.11 0.14 -20.26
N ASP A 56 -0.82 0.41 -20.49
CA ASP A 56 -0.01 -0.37 -21.42
C ASP A 56 -0.24 -1.89 -21.24
N PRO A 57 -0.56 -2.64 -22.32
CA PRO A 57 -0.89 -4.06 -22.22
C PRO A 57 0.24 -4.93 -21.65
N GLU A 58 1.49 -4.63 -21.95
CA GLU A 58 2.64 -5.39 -21.45
C GLU A 58 2.81 -5.14 -19.94
N LEU A 59 2.73 -3.88 -19.51
CA LEU A 59 2.76 -3.52 -18.10
C LEU A 59 1.59 -4.14 -17.33
N LYS A 60 0.39 -4.15 -17.91
CA LYS A 60 -0.79 -4.77 -17.30
C LYS A 60 -0.57 -6.26 -17.09
N GLN A 61 -0.05 -6.98 -18.10
CA GLN A 61 0.26 -8.40 -17.97
C GLN A 61 1.32 -8.66 -16.90
N LEU A 62 2.38 -7.84 -16.82
CA LEU A 62 3.41 -7.96 -15.78
C LEU A 62 2.83 -7.78 -14.37
N LEU A 63 1.97 -6.78 -14.18
CA LEU A 63 1.32 -6.53 -12.89
C LEU A 63 0.32 -7.63 -12.52
N GLU A 64 -0.43 -8.17 -13.48
CA GLU A 64 -1.31 -9.32 -13.28
C GLU A 64 -0.53 -10.58 -12.90
N LEU A 65 0.60 -10.84 -13.57
CA LEU A 65 1.47 -11.96 -13.25
C LEU A 65 2.07 -11.82 -11.85
N ALA A 66 2.54 -10.62 -11.48
CA ALA A 66 3.05 -10.33 -10.15
C ALA A 66 1.98 -10.53 -9.08
N ALA A 67 0.75 -10.08 -9.31
CA ALA A 67 -0.38 -10.28 -8.40
C ALA A 67 -0.71 -11.78 -8.23
N LYS A 68 -0.77 -12.54 -9.33
CA LYS A 68 -1.02 -13.99 -9.30
C LYS A 68 0.08 -14.75 -8.56
N LYS A 69 1.35 -14.41 -8.82
CA LYS A 69 2.50 -15.03 -8.14
C LYS A 69 2.46 -14.75 -6.64
N PHE A 70 2.22 -13.50 -6.24
CA PHE A 70 2.09 -13.16 -4.83
C PHE A 70 0.87 -13.85 -4.18
N GLU A 71 -0.27 -13.95 -4.88
CA GLU A 71 -1.45 -14.67 -4.38
C GLU A 71 -1.15 -16.15 -4.15
N ALA A 72 -0.45 -16.80 -5.08
CA ALA A 72 -0.02 -18.19 -4.94
C ALA A 72 0.94 -18.37 -3.76
N GLU A 73 2.00 -17.57 -3.68
CA GLU A 73 2.96 -17.56 -2.56
C GLU A 73 2.23 -17.37 -1.22
N ASN A 74 1.33 -16.39 -1.14
CA ASN A 74 0.57 -16.07 0.05
C ASN A 74 -0.39 -17.19 0.48
N ASN A 75 -1.02 -17.88 -0.46
CA ASN A 75 -1.95 -18.98 -0.17
C ASN A 75 -1.24 -20.24 0.35
N MET A 76 0.06 -20.38 0.08
CA MET A 76 0.89 -21.46 0.64
C MET A 76 1.28 -21.22 2.10
N ILE A 77 1.11 -20.00 2.62
CA ILE A 77 1.49 -19.65 3.99
C ILE A 77 0.37 -20.00 4.95
N ASP A 78 0.60 -20.99 5.81
CA ASP A 78 -0.23 -21.21 6.99
C ASP A 78 0.15 -20.23 8.10
N TYR A 79 -0.44 -19.03 8.05
CA TYR A 79 -0.21 -17.96 9.02
C TYR A 79 -0.40 -18.40 10.48
N SER A 80 -1.23 -19.41 10.76
CA SER A 80 -1.47 -19.88 12.13
C SER A 80 -0.27 -20.62 12.74
N LYS A 81 0.64 -21.11 11.89
CA LYS A 81 1.82 -21.91 12.28
C LYS A 81 3.12 -21.10 12.24
N VAL A 82 3.08 -19.86 11.80
CA VAL A 82 4.28 -19.00 11.73
C VAL A 82 4.58 -18.44 13.11
N SER A 83 5.84 -18.48 13.53
CA SER A 83 6.30 -17.77 14.73
C SER A 83 6.11 -16.25 14.59
N ASP A 84 6.11 -15.52 15.69
CA ASP A 84 6.00 -14.05 15.65
C ASP A 84 7.13 -13.40 14.82
N SER A 85 8.37 -13.91 14.94
CA SER A 85 9.51 -13.43 14.16
C SER A 85 9.38 -13.76 12.67
N GLY A 86 8.86 -14.95 12.33
CA GLY A 86 8.56 -15.31 10.96
C GLY A 86 7.46 -14.45 10.36
N ALA A 87 6.42 -14.16 11.14
CA ALA A 87 5.33 -13.28 10.74
C ALA A 87 5.81 -11.85 10.53
N GLN A 88 6.73 -11.35 11.37
CA GLN A 88 7.37 -10.05 11.16
C GLN A 88 8.21 -10.02 9.88
N SER A 89 8.99 -11.06 9.60
CA SER A 89 9.74 -11.17 8.33
C SER A 89 8.80 -11.14 7.11
N ILE A 90 7.66 -11.83 7.18
CA ILE A 90 6.64 -11.77 6.12
C ILE A 90 6.08 -10.35 5.98
N ILE A 91 5.78 -9.67 7.08
CA ILE A 91 5.32 -8.27 7.07
C ILE A 91 6.33 -7.38 6.36
N ASP A 92 7.61 -7.52 6.67
CA ASP A 92 8.68 -6.71 6.10
C ASP A 92 8.81 -6.98 4.59
N GLN A 93 8.76 -8.25 4.17
CA GLN A 93 8.75 -8.62 2.75
C GLN A 93 7.54 -8.03 2.00
N ILE A 94 6.35 -8.04 2.61
CA ILE A 94 5.15 -7.43 2.02
C ILE A 94 5.33 -5.92 1.90
N ASN A 95 5.88 -5.25 2.92
CA ASN A 95 6.12 -3.81 2.88
C ASN A 95 7.12 -3.45 1.77
N THR A 96 8.18 -4.25 1.56
CA THR A 96 9.11 -4.08 0.44
C THR A 96 8.39 -4.21 -0.90
N LYS A 97 7.60 -5.28 -1.11
CA LYS A 97 6.81 -5.45 -2.35
C LYS A 97 5.84 -4.30 -2.60
N ILE A 98 5.20 -3.77 -1.55
CA ILE A 98 4.33 -2.59 -1.65
C ILE A 98 5.12 -1.38 -2.14
N ASN A 99 6.32 -1.16 -1.62
CA ASN A 99 7.16 -0.04 -2.03
C ASN A 99 7.66 -0.20 -3.47
N ASP A 100 8.11 -1.40 -3.86
CA ASP A 100 8.53 -1.69 -5.23
C ASP A 100 7.39 -1.46 -6.22
N TRP A 101 6.17 -1.92 -5.87
CA TRP A 101 4.99 -1.70 -6.67
C TRP A 101 4.62 -0.22 -6.80
N LYS A 102 4.68 0.55 -5.70
CA LYS A 102 4.46 2.00 -5.75
C LYS A 102 5.48 2.70 -6.65
N MET A 103 6.75 2.30 -6.59
CA MET A 103 7.80 2.84 -7.44
C MET A 103 7.53 2.53 -8.92
N LEU A 104 7.17 1.29 -9.26
CA LEU A 104 6.78 0.92 -10.62
C LEU A 104 5.59 1.75 -11.12
N VAL A 105 4.54 1.89 -10.31
CA VAL A 105 3.36 2.70 -10.65
C VAL A 105 3.70 4.19 -10.84
N LEU A 106 4.65 4.74 -10.06
CA LEU A 106 5.09 6.12 -10.20
C LEU A 106 5.92 6.33 -11.47
N ILE A 107 6.83 5.41 -11.79
CA ILE A 107 7.66 5.48 -13.00
C ILE A 107 6.79 5.39 -14.26
N CYS A 108 5.77 4.54 -14.27
CA CYS A 108 4.88 4.37 -15.41
C CYS A 108 3.83 5.49 -15.59
N LYS A 109 3.80 6.48 -14.68
CA LYS A 109 2.95 7.68 -14.81
C LYS A 109 3.69 8.87 -15.44
N ILE A 110 4.94 8.69 -15.86
CA ILE A 110 5.74 9.61 -16.68
C ILE A 110 5.65 9.14 -18.13
#